data_AF-G4RM14-F1
#
_entry.id   AF-G4RM14-F1
#
_cell.length_a   1.000
_cell.length_b   1.000
_cell.length_c   1.000
_cell.angle_alpha   90.00
_cell.angle_beta   90.00
_cell.angle_gamma   90.00
#
_symmetry.space_group_name_H-M   'P 1'
#
loop_
_entity.id
_entity.type
_entity.pdbx_description
1 polymer ?
#
loop_
_entity_poly.entity_id
_entity_poly.type
_entity_poly.pdbx_seq_one_letter_code
_entity_poly.pdbx_strand_id
1 'polypeptide(L)'
;MSLQDFLNASFNELVRRYGAVKRDNIYEVPIQNAPWVLSKSLTASLKAGRSYKLHGLNVSWSGPGEVYVVLTDWEIAFGYILAKRRRMFSCVRRPFSAPYGVTLPPHIKVRELELVLSDSETITCVDKSIEIKAVAVIPTTVYVLDTLKADFGELRLEELPA
;
A
#
# COMPACT_ATOMS: atom_id res chain seq x y z
N MET A 1 14.21 -6.13 -0.78
CA MET A 1 14.17 -6.92 -2.03
C MET A 1 14.10 -5.93 -3.18
N SER A 2 14.81 -6.15 -4.30
CA SER A 2 14.70 -5.22 -5.43
C SER A 2 13.53 -5.57 -6.35
N LEU A 3 13.11 -4.60 -7.17
CA LEU A 3 12.13 -4.83 -8.23
C LEU A 3 12.69 -5.81 -9.28
N GLN A 4 13.96 -5.71 -9.64
CA GLN A 4 14.57 -6.55 -10.68
C GLN A 4 14.66 -8.03 -10.25
N ASP A 5 14.95 -8.30 -8.96
CA ASP A 5 14.95 -9.67 -8.44
C ASP A 5 13.56 -10.32 -8.53
N PHE A 6 12.50 -9.51 -8.40
CA PHE A 6 11.11 -9.98 -8.48
C PHE A 6 10.67 -10.23 -9.93
N LEU A 7 10.97 -9.30 -10.84
CA LEU A 7 10.60 -9.44 -12.26
C LEU A 7 11.33 -10.58 -12.96
N ASN A 8 12.53 -10.96 -12.47
CA ASN A 8 13.32 -12.08 -12.97
C ASN A 8 13.23 -13.34 -12.08
N ALA A 9 12.36 -13.35 -11.06
CA ALA A 9 12.26 -14.46 -10.12
C ALA A 9 11.83 -15.76 -10.82
N SER A 10 12.56 -16.85 -10.58
CA SER A 10 12.13 -18.18 -11.01
C SER A 10 10.83 -18.61 -10.31
N PHE A 11 10.10 -19.57 -10.88
CA PHE A 11 8.87 -20.12 -10.29
C PHE A 11 9.05 -20.57 -8.82
N ASN A 12 10.22 -21.14 -8.48
CA ASN A 12 10.53 -21.57 -7.11
C ASN A 12 10.78 -20.37 -6.18
N GLU A 13 11.35 -19.27 -6.67
CA GLU A 13 11.55 -18.04 -5.90
C GLU A 13 10.23 -17.30 -5.68
N LEU A 14 9.35 -17.24 -6.69
CA LEU A 14 7.99 -16.69 -6.55
C LEU A 14 7.24 -17.37 -5.40
N VAL A 15 7.24 -18.70 -5.35
CA VAL A 15 6.60 -19.45 -4.25
C VAL A 15 7.32 -19.23 -2.92
N ARG A 16 8.65 -19.41 -2.86
CA ARG A 16 9.41 -19.44 -1.59
C ARG A 16 9.67 -18.07 -0.97
N ARG A 17 9.93 -17.03 -1.77
CA ARG A 17 10.28 -15.68 -1.31
C ARG A 17 9.10 -14.72 -1.31
N TYR A 18 8.21 -14.86 -2.30
CA TYR A 18 7.08 -13.94 -2.49
C TYR A 18 5.73 -14.57 -2.10
N GLY A 19 5.73 -15.81 -1.60
CA GLY A 19 4.51 -16.50 -1.15
C GLY A 19 3.48 -16.73 -2.26
N ALA A 20 3.93 -16.82 -3.51
CA ALA A 20 3.04 -16.91 -4.66
C ALA A 20 2.28 -18.24 -4.68
N VAL A 21 0.99 -18.18 -5.01
CA VAL A 21 0.13 -19.36 -5.21
C VAL A 21 -0.08 -19.55 -6.70
N LYS A 22 0.27 -20.73 -7.23
CA LYS A 22 0.01 -21.07 -8.62
C LYS A 22 -1.50 -21.26 -8.86
N ARG A 23 -2.04 -20.54 -9.84
CA ARG A 23 -3.41 -20.67 -10.37
C ARG A 23 -3.30 -20.77 -11.89
N ASP A 24 -3.64 -21.94 -12.42
CA ASP A 24 -3.44 -22.29 -13.83
C ASP A 24 -2.00 -22.04 -14.29
N ASN A 25 -1.79 -21.10 -15.21
CA ASN A 25 -0.48 -20.70 -15.75
C ASN A 25 0.12 -19.45 -15.10
N ILE A 26 -0.50 -18.94 -14.02
CA ILE A 26 -0.14 -17.69 -13.35
C ILE A 26 0.27 -17.96 -11.90
N TYR A 27 1.27 -17.23 -11.43
CA TYR A 27 1.68 -17.17 -10.02
C TYR A 27 1.07 -15.91 -9.40
N GLU A 28 0.07 -16.11 -8.53
CA GLU A 28 -0.60 -15.02 -7.81
C GLU A 28 0.18 -14.68 -6.54
N VAL A 29 0.79 -13.51 -6.52
CA VAL A 29 1.61 -12.97 -5.42
C VAL A 29 0.72 -12.10 -4.51
N PRO A 30 0.67 -12.36 -3.19
CA PRO A 30 -0.01 -11.47 -2.24
C PRO A 30 0.63 -10.07 -2.20
N ILE A 31 -0.19 -9.02 -2.15
CA ILE A 31 0.28 -7.62 -2.25
C ILE A 31 1.32 -7.25 -1.18
N GLN A 32 1.20 -7.78 0.03
CA GLN A 32 2.13 -7.57 1.14
C GLN A 32 3.55 -8.10 0.89
N ASN A 33 3.72 -9.01 -0.06
CA ASN A 33 5.01 -9.58 -0.43
C ASN A 33 5.61 -8.89 -1.67
N ALA A 34 4.89 -7.97 -2.31
CA ALA A 34 5.37 -7.27 -3.50
C ALA A 34 6.49 -6.28 -3.15
N PRO A 35 7.55 -6.15 -3.97
CA PRO A 35 8.76 -5.38 -3.62
C PRO A 35 8.54 -3.86 -3.51
N TRP A 36 7.38 -3.35 -3.92
CA TRP A 36 6.99 -1.94 -3.79
C TRP A 36 6.12 -1.64 -2.57
N VAL A 37 5.81 -2.61 -1.73
CA VAL A 37 5.05 -2.41 -0.49
C VAL A 37 6.01 -2.39 0.68
N LEU A 38 6.19 -1.20 1.29
CA LEU A 38 6.89 -1.08 2.57
C LEU A 38 5.85 -1.14 3.67
N SER A 39 6.01 -2.00 4.67
CA SER A 39 4.97 -2.17 5.70
C SER A 39 5.50 -2.59 7.07
N LYS A 40 4.73 -2.28 8.11
CA LYS A 40 4.93 -2.74 9.49
C LYS A 40 3.61 -3.18 10.09
N SER A 41 3.62 -4.27 10.84
CA SER A 41 2.43 -4.78 11.53
C SER A 41 1.87 -3.74 12.50
N LEU A 42 0.55 -3.57 12.49
CA LEU A 42 -0.20 -2.72 13.39
C LEU A 42 -1.61 -3.31 13.51
N THR A 43 -1.98 -3.74 14.71
CA THR A 43 -3.32 -4.27 14.99
C THR A 43 -4.18 -3.18 15.60
N ALA A 44 -5.28 -2.84 14.94
CA ALA A 44 -6.32 -1.93 15.44
C ALA A 44 -7.65 -2.21 14.71
N SER A 45 -8.74 -1.61 15.19
CA SER A 45 -10.04 -1.69 14.53
C SER A 45 -10.46 -0.29 14.07
N LEU A 46 -10.76 -0.13 12.78
CA LEU A 46 -11.40 1.08 12.27
C LEU A 46 -12.92 0.92 12.30
N LYS A 47 -13.62 2.02 12.51
CA LYS A 47 -15.09 2.10 12.47
C LYS A 47 -15.53 2.95 11.29
N ALA A 48 -16.61 2.54 10.63
CA ALA A 48 -17.23 3.36 9.58
C ALA A 48 -17.61 4.77 10.09
N GLY A 49 -17.38 5.78 9.24
CA GLY A 49 -17.70 7.19 9.54
C GLY A 49 -16.80 7.86 10.57
N ARG A 50 -15.65 7.27 10.92
CA ARG A 50 -14.67 7.87 11.84
C ARG A 50 -13.42 8.35 11.12
N SER A 51 -12.84 9.41 11.66
CA SER A 51 -11.59 10.01 11.20
C SER A 51 -10.42 9.51 12.05
N TYR A 52 -9.29 9.21 11.42
CA TYR A 52 -8.10 8.71 12.10
C TYR A 52 -6.84 9.46 11.70
N LYS A 53 -5.92 9.64 12.65
CA LYS A 53 -4.56 10.13 12.40
C LYS A 53 -3.53 9.08 12.75
N LEU A 54 -2.60 8.82 11.82
CA LEU A 54 -1.46 7.94 12.04
C LEU A 54 -0.25 8.77 12.49
N HIS A 55 0.38 8.36 13.57
CA HIS A 55 1.61 8.94 14.11
C HIS A 55 2.76 7.92 14.05
N GLY A 56 4.00 8.40 14.11
CA GLY A 56 5.20 7.56 14.16
C GLY A 56 5.67 6.99 12.81
N LEU A 57 5.17 7.52 11.70
CA LEU A 57 5.61 7.19 10.35
C LEU A 57 6.22 8.43 9.68
N ASN A 58 7.46 8.31 9.20
CA ASN A 58 8.10 9.31 8.35
C ASN A 58 8.24 8.75 6.93
N VAL A 59 7.74 9.47 5.93
CA VAL A 59 7.81 9.09 4.51
C VAL A 59 8.55 10.17 3.73
N SER A 60 9.51 9.77 2.89
CA SER A 60 10.21 10.67 1.98
C SER A 60 10.44 10.02 0.61
N TRP A 61 10.38 10.83 -0.46
CA TRP A 61 10.65 10.41 -1.83
C TRP A 61 11.04 11.61 -2.69
N SER A 62 11.76 11.38 -3.78
CA SER A 62 12.05 12.40 -4.79
C SER A 62 11.34 12.08 -6.10
N GLY A 63 11.54 12.91 -7.14
CA GLY A 63 10.89 12.71 -8.44
C GLY A 63 9.36 12.96 -8.48
N PRO A 64 8.73 12.62 -9.62
CA PRO A 64 7.31 12.85 -9.89
C PRO A 64 6.42 11.67 -9.45
N GLY A 65 5.33 12.00 -8.77
CA GLY A 65 4.35 11.04 -8.28
C GLY A 65 4.02 11.26 -6.81
N GLU A 66 3.25 10.32 -6.28
CA GLU A 66 2.64 10.33 -4.96
C GLU A 66 2.94 9.04 -4.21
N VAL A 67 2.78 9.10 -2.89
CA VAL A 67 2.84 7.92 -2.01
C VAL A 67 1.49 7.78 -1.31
N TYR A 68 1.01 6.55 -1.19
CA TYR A 68 -0.18 6.24 -0.39
C TYR A 68 0.27 5.64 0.94
N VAL A 69 -0.24 6.20 2.04
CA VAL A 69 -0.08 5.64 3.39
C VAL A 69 -1.42 5.05 3.78
N VAL A 70 -1.45 3.75 4.08
CA VAL A 70 -2.70 3.02 4.27
C VAL A 70 -2.64 2.05 5.45
N LEU A 71 -3.79 1.85 6.08
CA LEU A 71 -4.07 0.86 7.10
C LEU A 71 -4.85 -0.28 6.44
N THR A 72 -4.39 -1.52 6.57
CA THR A 72 -4.90 -2.61 5.73
C THR A 72 -4.97 -3.96 6.43
N ASP A 73 -5.91 -4.80 5.99
CA ASP A 73 -6.02 -6.22 6.29
C ASP A 73 -5.45 -7.14 5.18
N TRP A 74 -4.90 -6.52 4.13
CA TRP A 74 -4.40 -7.04 2.85
C TRP A 74 -5.42 -7.34 1.74
N GLU A 75 -6.70 -7.04 1.95
CA GLU A 75 -7.73 -7.07 0.90
C GLU A 75 -8.30 -5.67 0.63
N ILE A 76 -8.48 -4.88 1.69
CA ILE A 76 -8.88 -3.47 1.65
C ILE A 76 -7.87 -2.62 2.42
N ALA A 77 -7.71 -1.36 2.01
CA ALA A 77 -6.90 -0.39 2.71
C ALA A 77 -7.56 0.99 2.80
N PHE A 78 -7.59 1.56 4.01
CA PHE A 78 -8.01 2.93 4.26
C PHE A 78 -6.80 3.80 4.53
N GLY A 79 -6.72 4.97 3.91
CA GLY A 79 -5.52 5.77 4.02
C GLY A 79 -5.62 7.18 3.48
N TYR A 80 -4.45 7.72 3.14
CA TYR A 80 -4.29 9.05 2.59
C TYR A 80 -3.21 9.13 1.51
N ILE A 81 -3.30 10.19 0.71
CA ILE A 81 -2.35 10.51 -0.34
C ILE A 81 -1.34 11.54 0.15
N LEU A 82 -0.07 11.16 0.20
CA LEU A 82 1.05 12.08 0.28
C LEU A 82 1.38 12.59 -1.14
N ALA A 83 0.98 13.83 -1.43
CA ALA A 83 1.18 14.49 -2.71
C ALA A 83 1.87 15.85 -2.57
N LYS A 84 2.72 16.20 -3.54
CA LYS A 84 3.39 17.52 -3.62
C LYS A 84 2.48 18.66 -4.11
N ARG A 85 1.22 18.35 -4.45
CA ARG A 85 0.19 19.29 -4.94
C ARG A 85 -1.14 18.95 -4.29
N ARG A 86 -1.94 19.97 -3.97
CA ARG A 86 -3.32 19.78 -3.48
C ARG A 86 -4.17 19.09 -4.54
N ARG A 87 -5.05 18.18 -4.11
CA ARG A 87 -6.11 17.58 -4.94
C ARG A 87 -7.38 18.46 -4.88
N MET A 88 -8.49 17.95 -5.44
CA MET A 88 -9.82 18.58 -5.40
C MET A 88 -10.93 17.56 -5.07
N PHE A 89 -10.57 16.37 -4.60
CA PHE A 89 -11.50 15.34 -4.14
C PHE A 89 -11.24 15.11 -2.65
N SER A 90 -12.27 14.81 -1.87
CA SER A 90 -12.11 14.40 -0.47
C SER A 90 -11.71 12.93 -0.35
N CYS A 91 -12.37 12.07 -1.13
CA CYS A 91 -12.20 10.61 -1.11
C CYS A 91 -12.05 10.05 -2.53
N VAL A 92 -11.15 9.09 -2.71
CA VAL A 92 -11.02 8.31 -3.95
C VAL A 92 -10.92 6.82 -3.66
N ARG A 93 -11.69 6.02 -4.40
CA ARG A 93 -11.62 4.55 -4.39
C ARG A 93 -10.89 4.07 -5.65
N ARG A 94 -9.93 3.17 -5.52
CA ARG A 94 -9.23 2.56 -6.66
C ARG A 94 -8.63 1.19 -6.32
N PRO A 95 -8.60 0.23 -7.26
CA PRO A 95 -7.73 -0.94 -7.11
C PRO A 95 -6.26 -0.52 -7.24
N PHE A 96 -5.38 -1.28 -6.61
CA PHE A 96 -3.93 -1.19 -6.77
C PHE A 96 -3.30 -2.57 -6.75
N SER A 97 -2.49 -2.88 -7.76
CA SER A 97 -1.62 -4.08 -7.79
C SER A 97 -0.15 -3.69 -7.90
N ALA A 98 0.20 -2.80 -8.84
CA ALA A 98 1.57 -2.32 -9.07
C ALA A 98 1.64 -0.81 -9.35
N PRO A 99 2.80 -0.16 -9.09
CA PRO A 99 3.06 1.23 -9.46
C PRO A 99 3.04 1.44 -10.98
N TYR A 100 2.65 2.62 -11.43
CA TYR A 100 2.72 2.98 -12.85
C TYR A 100 4.17 2.92 -13.38
N GLY A 101 4.34 2.27 -14.53
CA GLY A 101 5.64 1.99 -15.13
C GLY A 101 6.23 0.62 -14.78
N VAL A 102 5.66 -0.10 -13.80
CA VAL A 102 6.03 -1.51 -13.55
C VAL A 102 5.26 -2.43 -14.50
N THR A 103 5.97 -3.07 -15.41
CA THR A 103 5.41 -4.09 -16.32
C THR A 103 5.69 -5.48 -15.75
N LEU A 104 4.64 -6.20 -15.35
CA LEU A 104 4.78 -7.56 -14.83
C LEU A 104 4.93 -8.58 -15.96
N PRO A 105 5.81 -9.60 -15.81
CA PRO A 105 5.84 -10.75 -16.71
C PRO A 105 4.47 -11.45 -16.78
N PRO A 106 4.05 -12.01 -17.93
CA PRO A 106 2.70 -12.60 -18.09
C PRO A 106 2.35 -13.74 -17.12
N HIS A 107 3.34 -14.39 -16.52
CA HIS A 107 3.18 -15.46 -15.55
C HIS A 107 3.11 -14.98 -14.09
N ILE A 108 3.27 -13.68 -13.83
CA ILE A 108 3.19 -13.07 -12.50
C ILE A 108 1.94 -12.17 -12.44
N LYS A 109 1.07 -12.41 -11.46
CA LYS A 109 -0.01 -11.49 -11.11
C LYS A 109 0.12 -11.13 -9.64
N VAL A 110 0.08 -9.83 -9.32
CA VAL A 110 -0.04 -9.40 -7.92
C VAL A 110 -1.51 -9.22 -7.59
N ARG A 111 -1.96 -9.73 -6.44
CA ARG A 111 -3.34 -9.56 -5.97
C ARG A 111 -3.64 -8.08 -5.79
N GLU A 112 -4.80 -7.65 -6.25
CA GLU A 112 -5.23 -6.26 -6.09
C GLU A 112 -5.66 -5.97 -4.66
N LEU A 113 -5.30 -4.78 -4.19
CA LEU A 113 -5.71 -4.19 -2.93
C LEU A 113 -6.74 -3.09 -3.21
N GLU A 114 -7.90 -3.14 -2.57
CA GLU A 114 -8.92 -2.10 -2.68
C GLU A 114 -8.51 -0.88 -1.84
N LEU A 115 -8.08 0.21 -2.47
CA LEU A 115 -7.70 1.44 -1.78
C LEU A 115 -8.89 2.39 -1.65
N VAL A 116 -9.09 2.94 -0.45
CA VAL A 116 -9.97 4.07 -0.16
C VAL A 116 -9.12 5.16 0.50
N LEU A 117 -8.88 6.25 -0.23
CA LEU A 117 -7.86 7.24 0.10
C LEU A 117 -8.45 8.63 0.31
N SER A 118 -7.99 9.29 1.37
CA SER A 118 -8.26 10.68 1.72
C SER A 118 -7.20 11.60 1.08
N ASP A 119 -7.52 12.87 0.82
CA ASP A 119 -6.60 13.84 0.20
C ASP A 119 -5.73 14.64 1.20
N SER A 120 -5.88 14.36 2.49
CA SER A 120 -5.12 14.96 3.59
C SER A 120 -4.52 13.86 4.48
N GLU A 121 -3.52 14.17 5.31
CA GLU A 121 -2.88 13.23 6.25
C GLU A 121 -3.81 12.71 7.37
N THR A 122 -5.08 13.10 7.36
CA THR A 122 -6.15 12.50 8.16
C THR A 122 -6.93 11.51 7.30
N ILE A 123 -7.06 10.28 7.79
CA ILE A 123 -7.86 9.22 7.15
C ILE A 123 -9.33 9.46 7.51
N THR A 124 -10.09 10.10 6.61
CA THR A 124 -11.51 10.46 6.82
C THR A 124 -12.46 9.54 6.06
N CYS A 125 -11.99 8.88 5.01
CA CYS A 125 -12.82 8.11 4.08
C CYS A 125 -13.12 6.66 4.52
N VAL A 126 -13.24 6.40 5.83
CA VAL A 126 -13.52 5.05 6.35
C VAL A 126 -15.01 4.73 6.19
N ASP A 127 -15.36 3.94 5.16
CA ASP A 127 -16.75 3.62 4.79
C ASP A 127 -17.29 2.30 5.35
N LYS A 128 -16.40 1.41 5.83
CA LYS A 128 -16.74 0.16 6.53
C LYS A 128 -15.80 -0.08 7.71
N SER A 129 -16.29 -0.76 8.74
CA SER A 129 -15.45 -1.21 9.85
C SER A 129 -14.54 -2.35 9.42
N ILE A 130 -13.30 -2.38 9.91
CA ILE A 130 -12.27 -3.35 9.51
C ILE A 130 -11.23 -3.56 10.63
N GLU A 131 -10.74 -4.79 10.77
CA GLU A 131 -9.57 -5.08 11.60
C GLU A 131 -8.30 -4.95 10.75
N ILE A 132 -7.49 -3.94 11.04
CA ILE A 132 -6.23 -3.72 10.33
C ILE A 132 -5.15 -4.65 10.90
N LYS A 133 -4.25 -5.09 10.02
CA LYS A 133 -3.12 -5.96 10.34
C LYS A 133 -1.77 -5.25 10.15
N ALA A 134 -1.74 -4.21 9.30
CA ALA A 134 -0.52 -3.46 9.00
C ALA A 134 -0.80 -2.01 8.61
N VAL A 135 0.25 -1.18 8.78
CA VAL A 135 0.45 0.04 7.99
C VAL A 135 1.28 -0.34 6.77
N ALA A 136 0.86 0.13 5.59
CA ALA A 136 1.60 0.00 4.34
C ALA A 136 1.83 1.38 3.69
N VAL A 137 2.98 1.52 3.03
CA VAL A 137 3.41 2.70 2.28
C VAL A 137 3.71 2.26 0.86
N ILE A 138 2.99 2.85 -0.10
CA ILE A 138 2.86 2.34 -1.47
C ILE A 138 3.16 3.48 -2.47
N PRO A 139 4.13 3.32 -3.39
CA PRO A 139 4.42 4.31 -4.42
C PRO A 139 3.44 4.19 -5.59
N THR A 140 3.06 5.33 -6.16
CA THR A 140 2.17 5.38 -7.35
C THR A 140 2.88 5.18 -8.68
N THR A 141 4.19 5.41 -8.74
CA THR A 141 5.01 5.29 -9.95
C THR A 141 6.34 4.60 -9.64
N VAL A 142 6.99 4.03 -10.64
CA VAL A 142 8.35 3.48 -10.51
C VAL A 142 9.37 4.55 -10.07
N TYR A 143 9.23 5.80 -10.52
CA TYR A 143 10.10 6.91 -10.11
C TYR A 143 10.03 7.23 -8.61
N VAL A 144 8.84 7.07 -8.01
CA VAL A 144 8.67 7.18 -6.56
C VAL A 144 9.28 5.95 -5.88
N LEU A 145 9.02 4.74 -6.38
CA LEU A 145 9.55 3.48 -5.83
C LEU A 145 11.07 3.52 -5.66
N ASP A 146 11.81 3.94 -6.68
CA ASP A 146 13.28 3.96 -6.67
C ASP A 146 13.89 4.90 -5.61
N THR A 147 13.09 5.82 -5.06
CA THR A 147 13.54 6.88 -4.12
C THR A 147 12.78 6.88 -2.80
N LEU A 148 11.78 6.00 -2.65
CA LEU A 148 10.89 5.92 -1.51
C LEU A 148 11.64 5.39 -0.28
N LYS A 149 11.52 6.13 0.82
CA LYS A 149 11.93 5.70 2.16
C LYS A 149 10.75 5.88 3.11
N ALA A 150 10.43 4.82 3.84
CA ALA A 150 9.47 4.83 4.93
C ALA A 150 10.17 4.37 6.21
N ASP A 151 10.22 5.24 7.21
CA ASP A 151 10.72 4.94 8.55
C ASP A 151 9.53 4.78 9.50
N PHE A 152 9.40 3.58 10.05
CA PHE A 152 8.28 3.17 10.90
C PHE A 152 8.75 3.10 12.36
N GLY A 153 8.66 4.23 13.07
CA GLY A 153 8.94 4.34 14.50
C GLY A 153 7.86 3.71 15.38
N GLU A 154 7.54 4.35 16.49
CA GLU A 154 6.40 3.96 17.34
C GLU A 154 5.07 4.37 16.67
N LEU A 155 4.53 3.46 15.87
CA LEU A 155 3.23 3.65 15.22
C LEU A 155 2.12 3.75 16.27
N ARG A 156 1.35 4.84 16.20
CA ARG A 156 0.16 5.05 17.04
C ARG A 156 -0.98 5.55 16.16
N LEU A 157 -2.16 4.99 16.36
CA LEU A 157 -3.38 5.38 15.66
C LEU A 157 -4.30 6.12 16.63
N GLU A 158 -4.71 7.33 16.25
CA GLU A 158 -5.61 8.18 17.02
C GLU A 158 -6.97 8.26 16.31
N GLU A 159 -8.07 7.87 16.98
CA GLU A 159 -9.43 8.17 16.53
C GLU A 159 -9.74 9.63 16.90
N LEU A 160 -10.02 10.47 15.90
CA LEU A 160 -10.30 11.88 16.11
C LEU A 160 -11.77 12.08 16.52
N PRO A 161 -12.08 13.12 17.34
CA PRO A 161 -13.46 13.53 17.57
C PRO A 161 -14.15 13.90 16.25
N ALA A 162 -15.47 13.69 16.21
CA ALA A 162 -16.33 14.04 15.08
C ALA A 162 -16.73 15.53 15.11
#